data_AF-A0A2E8PSI3-F1
#
_entry.id   AF-A0A2E8PSI3-F1
#
_cell.length_a   1.000
_cell.length_b   1.000
_cell.length_c   1.000
_cell.angle_alpha   90.00
_cell.angle_beta   90.00
_cell.angle_gamma   90.00
#
_symmetry.space_group_name_H-M   'P 1'
#
loop_
_entity.id
_entity.type
_entity.pdbx_description
1 polymer ?
#
loop_
_entity_poly.entity_id
_entity_poly.type
_entity_poly.pdbx_seq_one_letter_code
_entity_poly.pdbx_strand_id
1 'polypeptide(L)'
;MSGEKSSRSKASAVEGILEDLKEDLRWAIKKGYFRNQNPDLLARAIIGAGFEILLTMGTDPSMTPEKAAFFLSELFLQGMQPDRA
;
A
#
# COMPACT_ATOMS: atom_id res chain seq x y z
N MET A 1 31.78 22.95 2.86
CA MET A 1 30.35 22.92 3.20
C MET A 1 29.81 21.56 2.82
N SER A 2 29.62 20.67 3.80
CA SER A 2 29.29 19.26 3.58
C SER A 2 27.81 19.08 3.23
N GLY A 3 27.56 18.53 2.04
CA GLY A 3 26.23 18.20 1.52
C GLY A 3 25.79 16.78 1.89
N GLU A 4 25.58 16.50 3.18
CA GLU A 4 25.11 15.19 3.67
C GLU A 4 23.93 15.35 4.63
N LYS A 5 22.75 15.79 4.16
CA LYS A 5 21.50 15.75 4.94
C LYS A 5 20.24 15.58 4.06
N SER A 6 20.18 14.54 3.23
CA SER A 6 18.92 14.27 2.47
C SER A 6 18.46 12.80 2.43
N SER A 7 19.26 11.83 2.88
CA SER A 7 18.84 10.41 2.87
C SER A 7 18.07 9.97 4.13
N ARG A 8 18.34 10.59 5.29
CA ARG A 8 17.85 10.11 6.61
C ARG A 8 16.35 10.40 6.89
N SER A 9 15.68 11.17 6.04
CA SER A 9 14.27 11.60 6.24
C SER A 9 13.23 10.82 5.44
N LYS A 10 13.61 10.14 4.35
CA LYS A 10 12.64 9.45 3.48
C LYS A 10 12.34 8.03 3.95
N ALA A 11 13.34 7.34 4.51
CA ALA A 11 13.15 6.01 5.09
C ALA A 11 12.11 6.04 6.23
N SER A 12 12.18 7.03 7.12
CA SER A 12 11.23 7.15 8.23
C SER A 12 9.79 7.45 7.78
N ALA A 13 9.61 8.16 6.65
CA ALA A 13 8.29 8.44 6.11
C ALA A 13 7.65 7.17 5.51
N VAL A 14 8.43 6.37 4.79
CA VAL A 14 7.96 5.08 4.25
C VAL A 14 7.69 4.07 5.36
N GLU A 15 8.54 4.02 6.38
CA GLU A 15 8.33 3.21 7.58
C GLU A 15 7.06 3.65 8.33
N GLY A 16 6.82 4.95 8.48
CA GLY A 16 5.60 5.49 9.08
C GLY A 16 4.34 5.10 8.32
N ILE A 17 4.32 5.28 6.99
CA ILE A 17 3.18 4.87 6.15
C ILE A 17 2.91 3.36 6.24
N LEU A 18 3.97 2.56 6.30
CA LEU A 18 3.83 1.11 6.44
C LEU A 18 3.23 0.72 7.79
N GLU A 19 3.66 1.34 8.89
CA GLU A 19 3.09 1.05 10.21
C GLU A 19 1.62 1.51 10.32
N ASP A 20 1.30 2.71 9.84
CA ASP A 20 -0.08 3.22 9.82
C ASP A 20 -1.00 2.27 9.04
N LEU A 21 -0.56 1.82 7.84
CA LEU A 21 -1.33 0.86 7.04
C LEU A 21 -1.54 -0.47 7.77
N LYS A 22 -0.54 -0.98 8.48
CA LYS A 22 -0.69 -2.21 9.26
C LYS A 22 -1.69 -2.05 10.40
N GLU A 23 -1.70 -0.91 11.08
CA GLU A 23 -2.66 -0.61 12.15
C GLU A 23 -4.09 -0.57 11.62
N ASP A 24 -4.31 0.10 10.49
CA ASP A 24 -5.61 0.16 9.82
C ASP A 24 -6.09 -1.24 9.41
N LEU A 25 -5.21 -2.05 8.82
CA LEU A 25 -5.54 -3.43 8.43
C LEU A 25 -5.86 -4.31 9.64
N ARG A 26 -5.07 -4.21 10.72
CA ARG A 26 -5.35 -4.93 11.99
C ARG A 26 -6.72 -4.55 12.54
N TRP A 27 -7.04 -3.26 12.54
CA TRP A 27 -8.32 -2.77 13.00
C TRP A 27 -9.48 -3.29 12.14
N ALA A 28 -9.36 -3.19 10.81
CA ALA A 28 -10.41 -3.63 9.88
C ALA A 28 -10.67 -5.14 9.95
N ILE A 29 -9.61 -5.95 10.07
CA ILE A 29 -9.71 -7.41 10.26
C ILE A 29 -10.38 -7.71 11.60
N LYS A 30 -9.98 -7.04 12.70
CA LYS A 30 -10.61 -7.21 14.02
C LYS A 30 -12.10 -6.85 14.02
N LYS A 31 -12.51 -5.89 13.20
CA LYS A 31 -13.92 -5.48 13.03
C LYS A 31 -14.71 -6.40 12.09
N GLY A 32 -14.07 -7.35 11.43
CA GLY A 32 -14.70 -8.24 10.45
C GLY A 32 -15.03 -7.56 9.12
N TYR A 33 -14.46 -6.38 8.85
CA TYR A 33 -14.61 -5.73 7.54
C TYR A 33 -13.81 -6.43 6.46
N PHE A 34 -12.67 -7.00 6.83
CA PHE A 34 -11.83 -7.82 5.96
C PHE A 34 -11.69 -9.23 6.52
N ARG A 35 -11.42 -10.19 5.63
CA ARG A 35 -11.13 -11.57 6.02
C ARG A 35 -9.91 -11.68 6.92
N ASN A 36 -9.87 -12.74 7.73
CA ASN A 36 -8.78 -12.98 8.68
C ASN A 36 -7.47 -13.36 7.95
N GLN A 37 -6.59 -12.38 7.76
CA GLN A 37 -5.30 -12.51 7.09
C GLN A 37 -4.18 -11.88 7.91
N ASN A 38 -2.93 -12.13 7.51
CA ASN A 38 -1.78 -11.49 8.14
C ASN A 38 -1.64 -10.03 7.65
N PRO A 39 -1.85 -9.02 8.53
CA PRO A 39 -1.83 -7.61 8.14
C PRO A 39 -0.44 -7.12 7.72
N ASP A 40 0.63 -7.70 8.27
CA ASP A 40 2.01 -7.35 7.91
C ASP A 40 2.36 -7.80 6.49
N LEU A 41 1.92 -8.99 6.08
CA LEU A 41 2.10 -9.48 4.71
C LEU A 41 1.25 -8.67 3.72
N LEU A 42 0.02 -8.34 4.09
CA LEU A 42 -0.92 -7.59 3.26
C LEU A 42 -0.43 -6.15 3.03
N ALA A 43 0.02 -5.45 4.07
CA ALA A 43 0.58 -4.10 3.95
C ALA A 43 1.81 -4.07 3.01
N ARG A 44 2.71 -5.04 3.16
CA ARG A 44 3.89 -5.17 2.29
C ARG A 44 3.51 -5.44 0.84
N ALA A 45 2.50 -6.28 0.61
CA ALA A 45 1.99 -6.55 -0.73
C ALA A 45 1.38 -5.29 -1.39
N ILE A 46 0.59 -4.52 -0.64
CA ILE A 46 -0.01 -3.26 -1.12
C ILE A 46 1.08 -2.26 -1.52
N ILE A 47 2.07 -2.01 -0.65
CA ILE A 47 3.15 -1.08 -0.95
C ILE A 47 4.01 -1.56 -2.13
N GLY A 48 4.34 -2.87 -2.16
CA GLY A 48 5.10 -3.46 -3.26
C GLY A 48 4.39 -3.31 -4.61
N ALA A 49 3.09 -3.61 -4.67
CA ALA A 49 2.29 -3.43 -5.88
C ALA A 49 2.20 -1.95 -6.29
N GLY A 50 2.05 -1.04 -5.34
CA GLY A 50 2.06 0.41 -5.59
C GLY A 50 3.37 0.89 -6.23
N PHE A 51 4.51 0.38 -5.77
CA PHE A 51 5.81 0.71 -6.33
C PHE A 51 5.96 0.25 -7.78
N GLU A 52 5.59 -1.00 -8.08
CA GLU A 52 5.66 -1.55 -9.45
C GLU A 52 4.74 -0.80 -10.43
N ILE A 53 3.54 -0.42 -10.00
CA ILE A 53 2.63 0.37 -10.84
C ILE A 53 3.16 1.78 -11.08
N LEU A 54 3.78 2.40 -10.07
CA LEU A 54 4.41 3.71 -10.24
C LEU A 54 5.51 3.68 -11.31
N LEU A 55 6.32 2.61 -11.35
CA LEU A 55 7.33 2.43 -12.40
C LEU A 55 6.68 2.31 -13.79
N THR A 56 5.56 1.58 -13.89
CA THR A 56 4.82 1.39 -15.13
C THR A 56 4.22 2.71 -15.65
N MET A 57 3.71 3.56 -14.76
CA MET A 57 3.19 4.89 -15.12
C MET A 57 4.24 5.80 -15.78
N GLY A 58 5.53 5.62 -15.45
CA GLY A 58 6.62 6.35 -16.11
C GLY A 58 6.81 5.97 -17.58
N THR A 59 6.22 4.85 -18.02
CA THR A 59 6.42 4.27 -19.36
C THR A 59 5.14 4.20 -20.19
N ASP A 60 3.95 4.32 -19.56
CA ASP A 60 2.65 4.33 -20.23
C ASP A 60 1.94 5.69 -20.02
N PRO A 61 1.89 6.55 -21.06
CA PRO A 61 1.27 7.86 -20.95
C PRO A 61 -0.27 7.83 -20.82
N SER A 62 -0.91 6.67 -21.02
CA SER A 62 -2.36 6.51 -20.84
C SER A 62 -2.76 6.26 -19.38
N MET A 63 -1.77 5.93 -18.53
CA MET A 63 -1.94 5.61 -17.11
C MET A 63 -1.81 6.87 -16.26
N THR A 64 -2.88 7.24 -15.57
CA THR A 64 -2.88 8.38 -14.63
C THR A 64 -2.75 7.88 -13.19
N PRO A 65 -2.29 8.72 -12.23
CA PRO A 65 -2.23 8.35 -10.82
C PRO A 65 -3.57 7.83 -10.27
N GLU A 66 -4.68 8.45 -10.69
CA GLU A 66 -6.03 8.07 -10.25
C GLU A 66 -6.43 6.70 -10.79
N LYS A 67 -6.11 6.39 -12.06
CA LYS A 67 -6.36 5.06 -12.64
C LYS A 67 -5.56 3.98 -11.94
N ALA A 68 -4.28 4.25 -11.64
CA ALA A 68 -3.41 3.34 -10.91
C ALA A 68 -3.91 3.09 -9.48
N ALA A 69 -4.29 4.15 -8.75
CA ALA A 69 -4.83 4.06 -7.41
C ALA A 69 -6.16 3.30 -7.38
N PHE A 70 -7.05 3.57 -8.34
CA PHE A 70 -8.33 2.87 -8.47
C PHE A 70 -8.12 1.38 -8.74
N PHE A 71 -7.22 1.04 -9.67
CA PHE A 71 -6.90 -0.35 -10.00
C PHE A 71 -6.38 -1.12 -8.76
N LEU A 72 -5.42 -0.55 -8.03
CA LEU A 72 -4.89 -1.20 -6.82
C LEU A 72 -5.96 -1.36 -5.74
N SER A 73 -6.75 -0.31 -5.51
CA SER A 73 -7.80 -0.34 -4.48
C SER A 73 -8.81 -1.44 -4.78
N GLU A 74 -9.29 -1.54 -6.02
CA GLU A 74 -10.21 -2.60 -6.44
C GLU A 74 -9.59 -4.00 -6.27
N LEU A 75 -8.35 -4.18 -6.74
CA LEU A 75 -7.65 -5.46 -6.65
C LEU A 75 -7.57 -5.96 -5.20
N PHE A 76 -7.13 -5.10 -4.28
CA PHE A 76 -6.98 -5.47 -2.88
C PHE A 76 -8.34 -5.60 -2.18
N LEU A 77 -9.27 -4.68 -2.39
CA LEU A 77 -10.60 -4.75 -1.76
C LEU A 77 -11.33 -6.04 -2.13
N GLN A 78 -11.27 -6.46 -3.40
CA GLN A 78 -11.85 -7.72 -3.84
C GLN A 78 -11.17 -8.94 -3.18
N GLY A 79 -9.85 -8.91 -3.02
CA GLY A 79 -9.08 -9.98 -2.35
C GLY A 79 -9.26 -10.03 -0.83
N MET A 80 -9.62 -8.91 -0.20
CA MET A 80 -9.78 -8.75 1.24
C MET A 80 -11.22 -8.96 1.73
N GLN A 81 -12.19 -9.15 0.83
CA GLN A 81 -13.58 -9.35 1.22
C GLN A 81 -13.71 -10.48 2.27
N PRO A 82 -14.57 -10.33 3.28
CA PRO A 82 -14.87 -11.40 4.21
C PRO A 82 -15.28 -12.68 3.47
N ASP A 83 -14.96 -13.84 4.05
CA ASP A 83 -15.50 -15.10 3.54
C ASP A 83 -17.03 -14.97 3.52
N ARG A 84 -17.65 -15.20 2.35
CA ARG A 84 -19.11 -15.14 2.25
C ARG A 84 -19.70 -16.17 3.20
N ALA A 85 -20.58 -15.72 4.10
CA ALA A 85 -21.35 -16.57 5.00
C ALA A 85 -22.25 -17.55 4.23
#